data_AF-A0A316GBY7-F1
#
_entry.id   AF-A0A316GBY7-F1
#
_cell.length_a   1.000
_cell.length_b   1.000
_cell.length_c   1.000
_cell.angle_alpha   90.00
_cell.angle_beta   90.00
_cell.angle_gamma   90.00
#
_symmetry.space_group_name_H-M   'P 1'
#
loop_
_entity.id
_entity.type
_entity.pdbx_description
1 polymer ?
#
loop_
_entity_poly.entity_id
_entity_poly.type
_entity_poly.pdbx_seq_one_letter_code
_entity_poly.pdbx_strand_id
1 'polypeptide(L)'
;MTAHVERDGSSADPAASSRTEYLSFRIGESEYSVEIMSVREIRGWTRTTSLPHAPNFVRGVINLRGTVLPVIDLALRLGLPASDPEDRNVIIVVDVGSRVMGLRVDAVSDILSFSRDQLQPPPEMTQKSRFVRALTVLDDRMVRLLDLEAVLPSTEEIAA
;
A
#
# COMPACT_ATOMS: atom_id res chain seq x y z
N MET A 1 -39.76 52.84 -14.72
CA MET A 1 -38.89 52.08 -15.62
C MET A 1 -38.08 51.14 -14.74
N THR A 2 -38.55 49.89 -14.66
CA THR A 2 -38.03 48.84 -13.76
C THR A 2 -36.99 48.04 -14.52
N ALA A 3 -35.82 47.79 -13.93
CA ALA A 3 -34.88 46.78 -14.41
C ALA A 3 -34.76 45.69 -13.35
N HIS A 4 -35.31 44.52 -13.69
CA HIS A 4 -35.05 43.24 -13.05
C HIS A 4 -33.58 42.85 -13.24
N VAL A 5 -32.94 42.31 -12.21
CA VAL A 5 -31.77 41.44 -12.36
C VAL A 5 -32.17 40.06 -11.88
N GLU A 6 -32.40 39.16 -12.83
CA GLU A 6 -32.47 37.73 -12.59
C GLU A 6 -31.05 37.15 -12.47
N ARG A 7 -30.85 36.50 -11.33
CA ARG A 7 -30.07 35.28 -11.06
C ARG A 7 -28.98 34.87 -12.07
N ASP A 8 -27.80 34.59 -11.52
CA ASP A 8 -27.11 33.36 -11.90
C ASP A 8 -26.78 32.56 -10.64
N GLY A 9 -27.44 31.41 -10.53
CA GLY A 9 -27.18 30.44 -9.48
C GLY A 9 -25.93 29.67 -9.87
N SER A 10 -24.88 29.81 -9.06
CA SER A 10 -23.67 29.00 -9.18
C SER A 10 -24.04 27.51 -9.13
N SER A 11 -24.04 26.88 -10.31
CA SER A 11 -24.16 25.43 -10.45
C SER A 11 -22.87 24.80 -9.95
N ALA A 12 -22.91 24.23 -8.74
CA ALA A 12 -21.90 23.30 -8.28
C ALA A 12 -21.93 22.05 -9.17
N ASP A 13 -20.83 21.81 -9.88
CA ASP A 13 -20.66 20.69 -10.81
C ASP A 13 -20.55 19.37 -10.03
N PRO A 14 -21.47 18.40 -10.17
CA PRO A 14 -21.53 17.19 -9.33
C PRO A 14 -20.52 16.09 -9.71
N ALA A 15 -19.45 16.42 -10.44
CA ALA A 15 -18.49 15.43 -10.96
C ALA A 15 -17.01 15.81 -10.78
N ALA A 16 -16.65 16.54 -9.70
CA ALA A 16 -15.28 16.49 -9.22
C ALA A 16 -15.02 15.07 -8.68
N SER A 17 -14.56 14.16 -9.54
CA SER A 17 -14.18 12.81 -9.13
C SER A 17 -13.17 12.91 -7.99
N SER A 18 -13.56 12.46 -6.79
CA SER A 18 -12.70 12.48 -5.62
C SER A 18 -11.47 11.64 -5.91
N ARG A 19 -10.32 12.30 -6.12
CA ARG A 19 -9.04 11.61 -6.26
C ARG A 19 -8.61 11.07 -4.92
N THR A 20 -8.05 9.87 -4.92
CA THR A 20 -7.47 9.26 -3.74
C THR A 20 -5.95 9.28 -3.89
N GLU A 21 -5.26 9.50 -2.78
CA GLU A 21 -3.80 9.49 -2.72
C GLU A 21 -3.28 8.11 -2.31
N TYR A 22 -2.20 7.69 -2.96
CA TYR A 22 -1.59 6.40 -2.80
C TYR A 22 -0.09 6.56 -2.64
N LEU A 23 0.50 5.87 -1.67
CA LEU A 23 1.94 5.74 -1.57
C LEU A 23 2.40 4.66 -2.55
N SER A 24 3.26 5.00 -3.51
CA SER A 24 3.90 4.01 -4.37
C SER A 24 5.28 3.60 -3.87
N PHE A 25 5.63 2.35 -4.14
CA PHE A 25 6.88 1.73 -3.72
C PHE A 25 7.25 0.58 -4.65
N ARG A 26 8.51 0.16 -4.57
CA ARG A 26 9.09 -0.86 -5.44
C ARG A 26 9.37 -2.15 -4.69
N ILE A 27 9.12 -3.26 -5.39
CA ILE A 27 9.59 -4.61 -5.05
C ILE A 27 10.15 -5.23 -6.32
N GLY A 28 11.46 -5.51 -6.35
CA GLY A 28 12.19 -5.86 -7.55
C GLY A 28 12.05 -4.78 -8.63
N GLU A 29 11.60 -5.15 -9.82
CA GLU A 29 11.35 -4.21 -10.92
C GLU A 29 9.88 -3.76 -11.01
N SER A 30 9.04 -4.15 -10.04
CA SER A 30 7.60 -3.89 -10.06
C SER A 30 7.20 -2.76 -9.12
N GLU A 31 6.30 -1.90 -9.60
CA GLU A 31 5.71 -0.81 -8.82
C GLU A 31 4.35 -1.24 -8.22
N TYR A 32 4.22 -1.00 -6.93
CA TYR A 32 3.05 -1.28 -6.11
C TYR A 32 2.59 -0.02 -5.40
N SER A 33 1.36 -0.02 -4.91
CA SER A 33 0.82 1.08 -4.13
C SER A 33 -0.17 0.63 -3.07
N VAL A 34 -0.33 1.46 -2.05
CA VAL A 34 -1.34 1.35 -0.99
C VAL A 34 -1.98 2.71 -0.77
N GLU A 35 -3.20 2.75 -0.24
CA GLU A 35 -3.83 4.02 0.13
C GLU A 35 -2.99 4.74 1.18
N ILE A 36 -2.73 6.03 0.96
CA ILE A 36 -1.83 6.78 1.85
C ILE A 36 -2.40 6.91 3.26
N MET A 37 -3.73 6.90 3.38
CA MET A 37 -4.44 6.97 4.66
C MET A 37 -4.20 5.74 5.55
N SER A 38 -3.78 4.61 4.96
CA SER A 38 -3.38 3.43 5.72
C SER A 38 -1.92 3.48 6.18
N VAL A 39 -1.12 4.45 5.72
CA VAL A 39 0.30 4.58 6.07
C VAL A 39 0.47 5.49 7.28
N ARG A 40 1.07 4.97 8.35
CA ARG A 40 1.35 5.75 9.57
C ARG A 40 2.71 6.45 9.53
N GLU A 41 3.75 5.75 9.11
CA GLU A 41 5.09 6.30 8.93
C GLU A 41 5.95 5.42 8.02
N ILE A 42 7.04 5.98 7.49
CA ILE A 42 8.05 5.28 6.71
C ILE A 42 9.37 5.33 7.48
N ARG A 43 10.05 4.20 7.61
CA ARG A 43 11.31 4.07 8.32
C ARG A 43 12.36 3.42 7.43
N GLY A 44 13.62 3.83 7.56
CA GLY A 44 14.73 3.04 7.04
C GLY A 44 14.75 1.65 7.65
N TRP A 45 15.15 0.64 6.86
CA TRP A 45 15.24 -0.74 7.33
C TRP A 45 16.13 -0.87 8.56
N THR A 46 15.69 -1.67 9.52
CA THR A 46 16.46 -2.02 10.71
C THR A 46 16.38 -3.53 10.94
N ARG A 47 17.37 -4.08 11.63
CA ARG A 47 17.39 -5.50 11.93
C ARG A 47 16.19 -5.85 12.82
N THR A 48 15.49 -6.92 12.46
CA THR A 48 14.36 -7.46 13.21
C THR A 48 14.83 -8.48 14.25
N THR A 49 14.07 -8.62 15.33
CA THR A 49 14.18 -9.77 16.24
C THR A 49 13.33 -10.90 15.69
N SER A 50 13.95 -12.01 15.29
CA SER A 50 13.27 -13.16 14.71
C SER A 50 12.24 -13.77 15.67
N LEU A 51 11.09 -14.16 15.13
CA LEU A 51 10.08 -14.93 15.86
C LEU A 51 10.29 -16.43 15.57
N PRO A 52 10.36 -17.30 16.60
CA PRO A 52 10.40 -18.75 16.40
C PRO A 52 9.15 -19.24 15.65
N HIS A 53 9.33 -20.26 14.81
CA HIS A 53 8.27 -20.93 14.03
C HIS A 53 7.54 -20.10 12.97
N ALA A 54 7.66 -18.76 13.02
CA ALA A 54 6.98 -17.87 12.11
C ALA A 54 7.23 -18.21 10.62
N PRO A 55 6.23 -17.98 9.74
CA PRO A 55 6.39 -18.20 8.31
C PRO A 55 7.57 -17.43 7.71
N ASN A 56 8.10 -17.93 6.59
CA ASN A 56 9.26 -17.36 5.92
C ASN A 56 9.14 -15.86 5.55
N PHE A 57 7.92 -15.38 5.28
CA PHE A 57 7.65 -13.98 4.97
C PHE A 57 7.63 -13.09 6.22
N VAL A 58 7.67 -13.66 7.43
CA VAL A 58 7.77 -12.89 8.68
C VAL A 58 9.25 -12.68 9.00
N ARG A 59 9.71 -11.44 8.94
CA ARG A 59 11.10 -11.11 9.30
C ARG A 59 11.30 -11.06 10.82
N GLY A 60 10.22 -10.93 11.57
CA GLY A 60 10.21 -10.90 13.03
C GLY A 60 9.50 -9.64 13.53
N VAL A 61 10.02 -9.06 14.61
CA VAL A 61 9.47 -7.84 15.21
C VAL A 61 10.52 -6.74 15.35
N ILE A 62 10.07 -5.49 15.39
CA ILE A 62 10.85 -4.32 15.78
C ILE A 62 10.18 -3.61 16.96
N ASN A 63 10.95 -2.85 17.73
CA ASN A 63 10.39 -1.92 18.70
C ASN A 63 10.21 -0.55 18.04
N LEU A 64 8.96 -0.13 17.85
CA LEU A 64 8.60 1.19 17.36
C LEU A 64 8.01 2.01 18.52
N ARG A 65 8.80 2.95 19.05
CA ARG A 65 8.40 3.87 20.13
C ARG A 65 7.79 3.17 21.36
N GLY A 66 8.36 2.02 21.75
CA GLY A 66 7.90 1.21 22.87
C GLY A 66 6.85 0.16 22.51
N THR A 67 6.38 0.13 21.25
CA THR A 67 5.41 -0.87 20.77
C THR A 67 6.12 -1.93 19.92
N VAL A 68 5.84 -3.21 20.18
CA VAL A 68 6.35 -4.32 19.37
C VAL A 68 5.55 -4.39 18.08
N LEU A 69 6.20 -4.13 16.95
CA LEU A 69 5.60 -4.13 15.62
C LEU A 69 6.09 -5.35 14.82
N PRO A 70 5.19 -6.25 14.38
CA PRO A 70 5.53 -7.30 13.43
C PRO A 70 5.95 -6.71 12.09
N VAL A 71 6.99 -7.29 11.49
CA VAL A 71 7.49 -6.88 10.18
C VAL A 71 7.48 -8.06 9.22
N ILE A 72 6.83 -7.89 8.09
CA ILE A 72 6.79 -8.88 7.01
C ILE A 72 7.61 -8.41 5.80
N ASP A 73 8.19 -9.37 5.11
CA ASP A 73 8.82 -9.19 3.82
C ASP A 73 7.75 -9.23 2.72
N LEU A 74 7.45 -8.08 2.14
CA LEU A 74 6.33 -8.00 1.20
C LEU A 74 6.63 -8.76 -0.10
N ALA A 75 7.90 -8.87 -0.52
CA ALA A 75 8.27 -9.70 -1.66
C ALA A 75 7.89 -11.17 -1.42
N LEU A 76 8.33 -11.73 -0.29
CA LEU A 76 8.01 -13.11 0.08
C LEU A 76 6.51 -13.31 0.29
N ARG A 77 5.82 -12.33 0.89
CA ARG A 77 4.36 -12.41 1.09
C ARG A 77 3.59 -12.47 -0.23
N LEU A 78 4.07 -11.76 -1.26
CA LEU A 78 3.50 -11.78 -2.60
C LEU A 78 3.95 -12.99 -3.45
N GLY A 79 4.78 -13.89 -2.89
CA GLY A 79 5.32 -15.04 -3.60
C GLY A 79 6.45 -14.70 -4.59
N LEU A 80 7.07 -13.53 -4.42
CA LEU A 80 8.22 -13.09 -5.21
C LEU A 80 9.53 -13.57 -4.56
N PRO A 81 10.62 -13.64 -5.34
CA PRO A 81 11.93 -13.93 -4.79
C PRO A 81 12.31 -12.94 -3.67
N ALA A 82 13.02 -13.42 -2.66
CA ALA A 82 13.57 -12.54 -1.64
C ALA A 82 14.62 -11.62 -2.26
N SER A 83 14.53 -10.32 -1.99
CA SER A 83 15.63 -9.39 -2.25
C SER A 83 16.59 -9.41 -1.05
N ASP A 84 17.89 -9.47 -1.30
CA ASP A 84 18.88 -9.23 -0.25
C ASP A 84 18.65 -7.85 0.39
N PRO A 85 18.84 -7.71 1.72
CA PRO A 85 18.70 -6.42 2.37
C PRO A 85 19.79 -5.46 1.90
N GLU A 86 19.37 -4.40 1.21
CA GLU A 86 20.21 -3.28 0.82
C GLU A 86 19.93 -2.06 1.71
N ASP A 87 20.86 -1.10 1.75
CA ASP A 87 20.74 0.12 2.57
C ASP A 87 19.52 0.99 2.21
N ARG A 88 18.97 0.83 1.00
CA ARG A 88 17.78 1.55 0.52
C ARG A 88 16.46 0.95 0.97
N ASN A 89 16.46 -0.26 1.53
CA ASN A 89 15.23 -0.90 1.98
C ASN A 89 14.55 -0.06 3.07
N VAL A 90 13.22 -0.06 3.03
CA VAL A 90 12.39 0.69 3.99
C VAL A 90 11.29 -0.18 4.56
N ILE A 91 10.82 0.19 5.74
CA ILE A 91 9.66 -0.38 6.41
C ILE A 91 8.54 0.66 6.31
N ILE A 92 7.48 0.32 5.59
CA ILE A 92 6.24 1.11 5.55
C ILE A 92 5.36 0.60 6.69
N VAL A 93 5.11 1.43 7.70
CA VAL A 93 4.21 1.08 8.80
C VAL A 93 2.78 1.36 8.35
N VAL A 94 1.99 0.29 8.21
CA VAL A 94 0.59 0.38 7.82
C VAL A 94 -0.35 0.04 8.97
N ASP A 95 -1.55 0.58 8.89
CA ASP A 95 -2.63 0.36 9.84
C ASP A 95 -3.95 0.13 9.11
N VAL A 96 -4.51 -1.06 9.34
CA VAL A 96 -5.76 -1.48 8.73
C VAL A 96 -6.64 -2.11 9.80
N GLY A 97 -7.69 -1.40 10.18
CA GLY A 97 -8.59 -1.79 11.26
C GLY A 97 -7.87 -1.84 12.60
N SER A 98 -7.67 -3.05 13.13
CA SER A 98 -6.96 -3.29 14.40
C SER A 98 -5.52 -3.79 14.21
N ARG A 99 -5.02 -3.82 12.98
CA ARG A 99 -3.77 -4.49 12.61
C ARG A 99 -2.74 -3.45 12.16
N VAL A 100 -1.72 -3.29 12.98
CA VAL A 100 -0.57 -2.42 12.68
C VAL A 100 0.64 -3.30 12.39
N MET A 101 1.24 -3.16 11.21
CA MET A 101 2.41 -3.95 10.79
C MET A 101 3.39 -3.14 9.96
N GLY A 102 4.65 -3.56 9.98
CA GLY A 102 5.68 -3.07 9.06
C GLY A 102 5.74 -3.92 7.80
N LEU A 103 5.73 -3.27 6.64
CA LEU A 103 5.97 -3.89 5.34
C LEU A 103 7.39 -3.54 4.90
N ARG A 104 8.29 -4.53 4.85
CA ARG A 104 9.60 -4.36 4.22
C ARG A 104 9.41 -4.32 2.71
N VAL A 105 9.90 -3.25 2.09
CA VAL A 105 9.95 -3.05 0.63
C VAL A 105 11.35 -2.59 0.20
N ASP A 106 11.61 -2.51 -1.11
CA ASP A 106 12.94 -2.15 -1.61
C ASP A 106 13.18 -0.64 -1.60
N ALA A 107 12.17 0.15 -1.95
CA ALA A 107 12.22 1.61 -1.89
C ALA A 107 10.80 2.20 -1.96
N VAL A 108 10.58 3.35 -1.34
CA VAL A 108 9.41 4.20 -1.61
C VAL A 108 9.70 5.06 -2.85
N SER A 109 8.70 5.25 -3.70
CA SER A 109 8.82 5.97 -4.96
C SER A 109 8.22 7.37 -4.88
N ASP A 110 6.88 7.49 -4.87
CA ASP A 110 6.19 8.78 -4.90
C ASP A 110 4.78 8.70 -4.25
N ILE A 111 4.10 9.84 -4.11
CA ILE A 111 2.68 9.92 -3.79
C ILE A 111 1.91 10.12 -5.10
N LEU A 112 1.08 9.14 -5.44
CA LEU A 112 0.27 9.14 -6.64
C LEU A 112 -1.16 9.56 -6.32
N SER A 113 -1.75 10.39 -7.17
CA SER A 113 -3.15 10.83 -7.03
C SER A 113 -3.92 10.47 -8.30
N PHE A 114 -4.91 9.59 -8.17
CA PHE A 114 -5.77 9.19 -9.29
C PHE A 114 -7.19 8.87 -8.81
N SER A 115 -8.14 9.00 -9.73
CA SER A 115 -9.55 8.72 -9.48
C SER A 115 -9.89 7.26 -9.76
N ARG A 116 -11.05 6.81 -9.28
CA ARG A 116 -11.49 5.41 -9.37
C ARG A 116 -11.66 4.93 -10.82
N ASP A 117 -12.00 5.82 -11.74
CA ASP A 117 -12.12 5.55 -13.18
C ASP A 117 -10.78 5.22 -13.86
N GLN A 118 -9.66 5.58 -13.25
CA GLN A 118 -8.32 5.19 -13.72
C GLN A 118 -7.93 3.78 -13.27
N LEU A 119 -8.70 3.16 -12.36
CA LEU A 119 -8.44 1.81 -11.86
C LEU A 119 -9.06 0.75 -12.77
N GLN A 120 -8.26 -0.23 -13.12
CA GLN A 120 -8.65 -1.40 -13.90
C GLN A 120 -8.60 -2.66 -13.01
N PRO A 121 -9.52 -3.61 -13.21
CA PRO A 121 -9.44 -4.88 -12.49
C PRO A 121 -8.18 -5.67 -12.89
N PRO A 122 -7.62 -6.49 -11.99
CA PRO A 122 -6.53 -7.39 -12.35
C PRO A 122 -6.94 -8.36 -13.48
N PRO A 123 -6.07 -8.63 -14.47
CA PRO A 123 -6.30 -9.67 -15.47
C PRO A 123 -6.66 -11.01 -14.82
N GLU A 124 -7.50 -11.82 -15.47
CA GLU A 124 -7.95 -13.13 -14.96
C GLU A 124 -6.79 -14.05 -14.53
N MET A 125 -5.67 -14.03 -15.25
CA MET A 125 -4.47 -14.79 -14.90
C MET A 125 -3.84 -14.37 -13.57
N THR A 126 -4.04 -13.11 -13.16
CA THR A 126 -3.53 -12.54 -11.90
C THR A 126 -4.55 -12.58 -10.76
N GLN A 127 -5.83 -12.88 -11.03
CA GLN A 127 -6.88 -12.98 -10.00
C GLN A 127 -6.62 -14.05 -8.94
N LYS A 128 -5.72 -15.02 -9.22
CA LYS A 128 -5.25 -15.98 -8.21
C LYS A 128 -4.43 -15.32 -7.09
N SER A 129 -3.83 -14.16 -7.34
CA SER A 129 -3.20 -13.34 -6.31
C SER A 129 -4.24 -12.44 -5.66
N ARG A 130 -4.82 -12.94 -4.55
CA ARG A 130 -5.80 -12.20 -3.71
C ARG A 130 -5.29 -10.86 -3.15
N PHE A 131 -4.02 -10.53 -3.39
CA PHE A 131 -3.34 -9.37 -2.82
C PHE A 131 -3.45 -8.11 -3.68
N VAL A 132 -3.83 -8.21 -4.95
CA VAL A 132 -3.96 -7.04 -5.84
C VAL A 132 -5.43 -6.70 -6.01
N ARG A 133 -5.82 -5.51 -5.54
CA ARG A 133 -7.18 -4.99 -5.67
C ARG A 133 -7.46 -4.47 -7.09
N ALA A 134 -6.51 -3.75 -7.66
CA ALA A 134 -6.64 -3.09 -8.95
C ALA A 134 -5.27 -2.72 -9.56
N LEU A 135 -5.30 -2.23 -10.78
CA LEU A 135 -4.14 -1.74 -11.54
C LEU A 135 -4.43 -0.34 -12.05
N THR A 136 -3.40 0.47 -12.22
CA THR A 136 -3.46 1.72 -13.01
C THR A 136 -2.20 1.84 -13.86
N VAL A 137 -2.29 2.63 -14.92
CA VAL A 137 -1.14 3.00 -15.76
C VAL A 137 -0.94 4.50 -15.65
N LEU A 138 0.23 4.92 -15.18
CA LEU A 138 0.62 6.32 -15.03
C LEU A 138 1.99 6.51 -15.67
N ASP A 139 2.11 7.44 -16.62
CA ASP A 139 3.35 7.70 -17.35
C ASP A 139 3.97 6.41 -17.93
N ASP A 140 3.15 5.57 -18.56
CA ASP A 140 3.52 4.24 -19.11
C ASP A 140 4.02 3.22 -18.07
N ARG A 141 3.90 3.51 -16.77
CA ARG A 141 4.23 2.59 -15.67
C ARG A 141 2.98 1.91 -15.15
N MET A 142 3.02 0.58 -15.08
CA MET A 142 1.97 -0.21 -14.45
C MET A 142 2.14 -0.23 -12.93
N VAL A 143 1.18 0.34 -12.22
CA VAL A 143 1.14 0.39 -10.75
C VAL A 143 0.07 -0.56 -10.22
N ARG A 144 0.46 -1.48 -9.32
CA ARG A 144 -0.42 -2.46 -8.67
C ARG A 144 -0.93 -1.94 -7.34
N LEU A 145 -2.23 -1.75 -7.23
CA LEU A 145 -2.87 -1.36 -5.98
C LEU A 145 -3.11 -2.60 -5.12
N LEU A 146 -2.44 -2.66 -3.97
CA LEU A 146 -2.57 -3.77 -3.04
C LEU A 146 -3.84 -3.68 -2.20
N ASP A 147 -4.43 -4.85 -1.95
CA ASP A 147 -5.43 -5.05 -0.90
C ASP A 147 -4.70 -5.36 0.42
N LEU A 148 -4.61 -4.36 1.30
CA LEU A 148 -3.93 -4.53 2.58
C LEU A 148 -4.64 -5.51 3.52
N GLU A 149 -5.97 -5.64 3.45
CA GLU A 149 -6.68 -6.60 4.30
C GLU A 149 -6.28 -8.04 3.95
N ALA A 150 -6.13 -8.32 2.65
CA ALA A 150 -5.67 -9.60 2.14
C ALA A 150 -4.15 -9.81 2.35
N VAL A 151 -3.33 -8.76 2.15
CA VAL A 151 -1.87 -8.84 2.27
C VAL A 151 -1.44 -9.14 3.69
N LEU A 152 -2.01 -8.45 4.68
CA LEU A 152 -1.59 -8.62 6.06
C LEU A 152 -1.93 -10.05 6.53
N PRO A 153 -1.02 -10.78 7.21
CA PRO A 153 -1.26 -12.11 7.79
C PRO A 153 -1.97 -12.04 9.14
N SER A 154 -2.88 -12.96 9.44
CA SER A 154 -3.56 -12.96 10.75
C SER A 154 -2.56 -13.16 11.90
N THR A 155 -2.93 -12.79 13.13
CA THR A 155 -2.07 -13.05 14.31
C THR A 155 -1.77 -14.54 14.46
N GLU A 156 -2.73 -15.40 14.15
CA GLU A 156 -2.56 -16.86 14.14
C GLU A 156 -1.56 -17.30 13.08
N GLU A 157 -1.59 -16.73 11.87
CA GLU A 157 -0.64 -17.03 10.80
C GLU A 157 0.79 -16.61 11.16
N ILE A 158 0.97 -15.55 11.95
CA ILE A 158 2.29 -15.12 12.44
C ILE A 158 2.82 -16.04 13.55
N ALA A 159 1.91 -16.58 14.38
CA ALA A 159 2.24 -17.37 15.56
C ALA A 159 2.32 -18.89 15.31
N ALA A 160 1.91 -19.35 14.13
CA ALA A 160 2.00 -20.75 13.68
C ALA A 160 3.42 -21.11 13.22
#